data_AF-A0A7X5E0J7-F1
#
_entry.id   AF-A0A7X5E0J7-F1
#
_cell.length_a   1.000
_cell.length_b   1.000
_cell.length_c   1.000
_cell.angle_alpha   90.00
_cell.angle_beta   90.00
_cell.angle_gamma   90.00
#
_symmetry.space_group_name_H-M   'P 1'
#
loop_
_entity.id
_entity.type
_entity.pdbx_description
1 polymer ?
#
loop_
_entity_poly.entity_id
_entity_poly.type
_entity_poly.pdbx_seq_one_letter_code
_entity_poly.pdbx_strand_id
1 'polypeptide(L)'
;MGMKRKKAVWLRLANVLLLAVLLLASAFRVSERLAVKPQVEDLAGVPQLSYMIYYGALDEARIEQAKQYDLVILHPKIGDITRAQVKEIQSAGTRVLGYLSVGEDLRTAGMTPEQMLRDKRFVGDGKGPRVDPREPGSTSLEQESYWGDSSPGGLGYASYYLDDNDLDGRPDFNPGFGCAYTNIGSPVWYAVLRDMTMDGADGIPGIRELLTEDYGRGLGCDGLFLDTVDTCAPNSYTSDDSPGKTRYEWTAPGVSRLMEQLKIDHPSKYILQNRGLFFYNYQLPHFDYSPRQYVDFLMYESYMLDANTALLYVDTYFADNKNVYAPKISAEAGRPDGFRVLSLGYAEGPEEYQLKETLAGHSDAGRSILLEDMEQAQNQAGFSHYITDGSLTLANDFVLEHTNPEDASPPVWSSVHNPDVFSEPVPRAGVGEVAPVKEGVVVRWDVAIDPSGVYYTLYYQKEPFDFAADPDLECAAQMVLAPQQGEGYRYGAGPDTWPYQQTVEGLEAGETYYFVIRASDYSTERNEEKNRAVLTGVPLG
;
A
#
# COMPACT_ATOMS: atom_id res chain seq x y z
N MET A 1 -52.34 39.88 11.46
CA MET A 1 -51.64 38.58 11.70
C MET A 1 -50.72 38.11 10.55
N GLY A 2 -50.63 38.79 9.40
CA GLY A 2 -49.86 38.28 8.23
C GLY A 2 -48.37 38.64 8.16
N MET A 3 -47.94 39.74 8.80
CA MET A 3 -46.57 40.28 8.61
C MET A 3 -45.50 39.59 9.48
N LYS A 4 -45.87 39.17 10.71
CA LYS A 4 -44.97 38.42 11.61
C LYS A 4 -44.67 37.00 11.10
N ARG A 5 -45.67 36.33 10.49
CA ARG A 5 -45.52 34.98 9.91
C ARG A 5 -44.59 34.98 8.68
N LYS A 6 -44.70 35.98 7.80
CA LYS A 6 -43.80 36.12 6.64
C LYS A 6 -42.34 36.37 7.04
N LYS A 7 -42.09 37.22 8.04
CA LYS A 7 -40.73 37.43 8.58
C LYS A 7 -40.13 36.16 9.19
N ALA A 8 -40.91 35.37 9.92
CA ALA A 8 -40.43 34.12 10.51
C ALA A 8 -40.07 33.05 9.46
N VAL A 9 -40.81 32.99 8.35
CA VAL A 9 -40.52 32.07 7.24
C VAL A 9 -39.25 32.50 6.49
N TRP A 10 -39.08 33.79 6.22
CA TRP A 10 -37.87 34.32 5.59
C TRP A 10 -36.62 34.12 6.44
N LEU A 11 -36.72 34.28 7.76
CA LEU A 11 -35.60 34.03 8.68
C LEU A 11 -35.19 32.55 8.68
N ARG A 12 -36.15 31.62 8.62
CA ARG A 12 -35.86 30.18 8.54
C ARG A 12 -35.21 29.79 7.23
N LEU A 13 -35.71 30.32 6.10
CA LEU A 13 -35.10 30.10 4.79
C LEU A 13 -33.67 30.65 4.72
N ALA A 14 -33.44 31.85 5.24
CA ALA A 14 -32.10 32.44 5.31
C ALA A 14 -31.14 31.60 6.17
N ASN A 15 -31.61 31.07 7.30
CA ASN A 15 -30.78 30.21 8.16
C ASN A 15 -30.47 28.86 7.50
N VAL A 16 -31.41 28.25 6.78
CA VAL A 16 -31.18 27.00 6.04
C VAL A 16 -30.20 27.23 4.89
N LEU A 17 -30.32 28.34 4.17
CA LEU A 17 -29.40 28.69 3.09
C LEU A 17 -27.98 28.95 3.63
N LEU A 18 -27.87 29.65 4.76
CA LEU A 18 -26.60 29.90 5.43
C LEU A 18 -25.95 28.59 5.92
N LEU A 19 -26.74 27.65 6.46
CA LEU A 19 -26.25 26.33 6.86
C LEU A 19 -25.76 25.52 5.66
N ALA A 20 -26.49 25.55 4.53
CA ALA A 20 -26.10 24.86 3.30
C ALA A 20 -24.81 25.45 2.70
N VAL A 21 -24.66 26.78 2.71
CA VAL A 21 -23.43 27.45 2.25
C VAL A 21 -22.26 27.15 3.19
N LEU A 22 -22.46 27.10 4.50
CA LEU A 22 -21.43 26.72 5.46
C LEU A 22 -21.02 25.24 5.30
N LEU A 23 -21.98 24.34 5.04
CA LEU A 23 -21.71 22.92 4.78
C LEU A 23 -20.99 22.71 3.44
N LEU A 24 -21.36 23.46 2.40
CA LEU A 24 -20.66 23.45 1.11
C LEU A 24 -19.25 24.03 1.22
N ALA A 25 -19.07 25.12 1.97
CA ALA A 25 -17.76 25.72 2.20
C ALA A 25 -16.87 24.84 3.09
N SER A 26 -17.43 24.09 4.05
CA SER A 26 -16.69 23.09 4.81
C SER A 26 -16.34 21.88 3.95
N ALA A 27 -17.24 21.41 3.09
CA ALA A 27 -16.98 20.32 2.16
C ALA A 27 -15.88 20.69 1.15
N PHE A 28 -15.90 21.91 0.61
CA PHE A 28 -14.83 22.43 -0.26
C PHE A 28 -13.49 22.57 0.46
N ARG A 29 -13.47 23.08 1.71
CA ARG A 29 -12.23 23.18 2.50
C ARG A 29 -11.66 21.83 2.94
N VAL A 30 -12.51 20.83 3.13
CA VAL A 30 -12.09 19.43 3.40
C VAL A 30 -11.54 18.82 2.11
N SER A 31 -12.18 19.04 0.97
CA SER A 31 -11.70 18.59 -0.34
C SER A 31 -10.35 19.21 -0.74
N GLU A 32 -10.12 20.50 -0.49
CA GLU A 32 -8.81 21.15 -0.76
C GLU A 32 -7.70 20.68 0.21
N ARG A 33 -8.03 20.32 1.45
CA ARG A 33 -7.06 19.74 2.40
C ARG A 33 -6.76 18.27 2.14
N LEU A 34 -7.67 17.54 1.48
CA LEU A 34 -7.49 16.14 1.09
C LEU A 34 -6.77 16.00 -0.27
N ALA A 35 -6.79 17.05 -1.11
CA ALA A 35 -6.14 17.03 -2.43
C ALA A 35 -4.60 17.02 -2.37
N VAL A 36 -4.02 17.31 -1.20
CA VAL A 36 -2.58 17.21 -0.96
C VAL A 36 -2.41 16.26 0.22
N LYS A 37 -1.88 15.06 -0.04
CA LYS A 37 -1.40 14.14 1.01
C LYS A 37 -0.57 14.99 1.98
N PRO A 38 -0.94 15.12 3.28
CA PRO A 38 -0.03 15.70 4.25
C PRO A 38 1.18 14.76 4.27
N GLN A 39 2.22 15.11 3.52
CA GLN A 39 3.44 14.33 3.48
C GLN A 39 4.02 14.38 4.89
N VAL A 40 4.28 13.22 5.47
CA VAL A 40 5.19 13.16 6.60
C VAL A 40 6.57 13.39 5.99
N GLU A 41 7.04 14.65 6.07
CA GLU A 41 8.17 15.16 5.27
C GLU A 41 9.49 14.43 5.50
N ASP A 42 9.62 13.73 6.62
CA ASP A 42 10.90 13.27 7.16
C ASP A 42 11.57 12.13 6.39
N LEU A 43 10.80 11.24 5.74
CA LEU A 43 11.35 10.14 4.92
C LEU A 43 11.22 10.38 3.40
N ALA A 44 10.64 11.51 2.98
CA ALA A 44 10.41 11.80 1.56
C ALA A 44 11.72 12.05 0.79
N GLY A 45 12.78 12.48 1.48
CA GLY A 45 14.08 12.79 0.90
C GLY A 45 15.07 11.62 0.86
N VAL A 46 14.70 10.42 1.31
CA VAL A 46 15.58 9.23 1.34
C VAL A 46 15.28 8.38 0.10
N PRO A 47 16.12 8.38 -0.96
CA PRO A 47 15.79 7.73 -2.23
C PRO A 47 15.56 6.23 -2.08
N GLN A 48 16.52 5.53 -1.45
CA GLN A 48 16.40 4.12 -1.10
C GLN A 48 16.34 3.96 0.44
N LEU A 49 15.15 3.70 0.97
CA LEU A 49 14.93 3.56 2.42
C LEU A 49 15.47 2.22 2.90
N SER A 50 16.21 2.23 4.00
CA SER A 50 16.54 1.02 4.75
C SER A 50 15.46 0.74 5.80
N TYR A 51 15.10 -0.53 5.98
CA TYR A 51 14.18 -0.89 7.06
C TYR A 51 14.49 -2.24 7.69
N MET A 52 14.00 -2.42 8.92
CA MET A 52 14.02 -3.68 9.66
C MET A 52 12.62 -4.04 10.15
N ILE A 53 12.28 -5.32 10.12
CA ILE A 53 11.10 -5.86 10.84
C ILE A 53 11.57 -6.87 11.89
N TYR A 54 11.07 -6.73 13.12
CA TYR A 54 11.46 -7.57 14.24
C TYR A 54 10.34 -7.71 15.28
N TYR A 55 9.92 -8.94 15.55
CA TYR A 55 8.79 -9.25 16.43
C TYR A 55 9.23 -9.73 17.82
N GLY A 56 10.51 -10.04 18.00
CA GLY A 56 11.06 -10.51 19.27
C GLY A 56 11.20 -9.40 20.33
N ALA A 57 11.66 -9.79 21.52
CA ALA A 57 11.93 -8.86 22.61
C ALA A 57 13.14 -7.96 22.32
N LEU A 58 13.06 -6.70 22.72
CA LEU A 58 14.12 -5.72 22.50
C LEU A 58 15.11 -5.68 23.68
N ASP A 59 16.29 -6.25 23.48
CA ASP A 59 17.46 -5.99 24.32
C ASP A 59 18.30 -4.81 23.77
N GLU A 60 19.37 -4.47 24.49
CA GLU A 60 20.27 -3.36 24.11
C GLU A 60 20.87 -3.55 22.71
N ALA A 61 21.24 -4.79 22.35
CA ALA A 61 21.84 -5.07 21.05
C ALA A 61 20.82 -4.93 19.90
N ARG A 62 19.58 -5.37 20.09
CA ARG A 62 18.50 -5.19 19.11
C ARG A 62 18.10 -3.72 18.96
N ILE A 63 18.14 -2.93 20.04
CA ILE A 63 17.90 -1.49 19.98
C ILE A 63 19.01 -0.78 19.21
N GLU A 64 20.27 -1.08 19.46
CA GLU A 64 21.39 -0.51 18.69
C GLU A 64 21.34 -0.89 17.21
N GLN A 65 20.92 -2.11 16.90
CA GLN A 65 20.70 -2.52 15.52
C GLN A 65 19.54 -1.76 14.87
N ALA A 66 18.41 -1.61 15.57
CA ALA A 66 17.26 -0.86 15.10
C ALA A 66 17.61 0.60 14.73
N LYS A 67 18.51 1.23 15.50
CA LYS A 67 18.97 2.62 15.27
C LYS A 67 19.74 2.82 13.96
N GLN A 68 20.17 1.76 13.28
CA GLN A 68 20.91 1.83 12.02
C GLN A 68 19.99 2.01 10.80
N TYR A 69 18.70 1.75 10.97
CA TYR A 69 17.71 1.77 9.91
C TYR A 69 16.92 3.08 9.89
N ASP A 70 16.41 3.47 8.72
CA ASP A 70 15.50 4.62 8.59
C ASP A 70 14.12 4.31 9.19
N LEU A 71 13.66 3.06 9.06
CA LEU A 71 12.35 2.58 9.51
C LEU A 71 12.46 1.22 10.21
N VAL A 72 11.74 1.05 11.32
CA VAL A 72 11.66 -0.22 12.06
C VAL A 72 10.21 -0.57 12.36
N ILE A 73 9.84 -1.82 12.07
CA ILE A 73 8.52 -2.39 12.34
C ILE A 73 8.64 -3.34 13.54
N LEU A 74 7.85 -3.09 14.59
CA LEU A 74 7.91 -3.83 15.84
C LEU A 74 6.56 -4.45 16.20
N HIS A 75 6.58 -5.68 16.71
CA HIS A 75 5.39 -6.30 17.30
C HIS A 75 5.26 -5.93 18.77
N PRO A 76 4.25 -5.14 19.17
CA PRO A 76 4.19 -4.60 20.53
C PRO A 76 3.92 -5.66 21.60
N LYS A 77 3.12 -6.70 21.29
CA LYS A 77 2.83 -7.81 22.22
C LYS A 77 3.94 -8.84 22.32
N ILE A 78 4.35 -9.42 21.19
CA ILE A 78 5.38 -10.47 21.19
C ILE A 78 6.70 -9.93 21.73
N GLY A 79 7.08 -8.71 21.35
CA GLY A 79 8.28 -8.06 21.84
C GLY A 79 8.15 -7.36 23.20
N ASP A 80 6.95 -7.31 23.79
CA ASP A 80 6.61 -6.59 25.03
C ASP A 80 7.21 -5.17 25.08
N ILE A 81 7.11 -4.43 23.98
CA ILE A 81 7.84 -3.18 23.81
C ILE A 81 7.29 -2.06 24.73
N THR A 82 8.17 -1.14 25.09
CA THR A 82 7.87 0.00 25.99
C THR A 82 8.11 1.35 25.30
N ARG A 83 7.48 2.41 25.81
CA ARG A 83 7.74 3.79 25.35
C ARG A 83 9.22 4.17 25.43
N ALA A 84 9.93 3.70 26.47
CA ALA A 84 11.35 4.00 26.63
C ALA A 84 12.18 3.43 25.47
N GLN A 85 11.95 2.18 25.09
CA GLN A 85 12.62 1.54 23.95
C GLN A 85 12.27 2.21 22.62
N VAL A 86 10.98 2.51 22.39
CA VAL A 86 10.55 3.23 21.17
C VAL A 86 11.24 4.60 21.08
N LYS A 87 11.24 5.36 22.17
CA LYS A 87 11.90 6.67 22.23
C LYS A 87 13.42 6.58 22.01
N GLU A 88 14.03 5.51 22.51
CA GLU A 88 15.47 5.28 22.35
C GLU A 88 15.83 5.02 20.88
N ILE A 89 15.07 4.17 20.18
CA ILE A 89 15.24 3.96 18.74
C ILE A 89 15.02 5.28 17.98
N GLN A 90 13.94 6.01 18.28
CA GLN A 90 13.62 7.31 17.67
C GLN A 90 14.71 8.37 17.86
N SER A 91 15.54 8.25 18.90
CA SER A 91 16.62 9.23 19.16
C SER A 91 17.72 9.23 18.10
N ALA A 92 17.84 8.17 17.30
CA ALA A 92 18.76 8.07 16.16
C ALA A 92 18.18 8.65 14.85
N GLY A 93 16.92 9.09 14.85
CA GLY A 93 16.20 9.49 13.63
C GLY A 93 15.36 8.38 13.01
N THR A 94 15.52 7.13 13.46
CA THR A 94 14.73 5.97 13.02
C THR A 94 13.24 6.13 13.33
N ARG A 95 12.39 5.86 12.33
CA ARG A 95 10.93 5.83 12.50
C ARG A 95 10.47 4.46 12.97
N VAL A 96 9.55 4.44 13.93
CA VAL A 96 9.05 3.20 14.53
C VAL A 96 7.57 2.99 14.19
N LEU A 97 7.25 1.86 13.56
CA LEU A 97 5.86 1.43 13.31
C LEU A 97 5.46 0.30 14.24
N GLY A 98 4.27 0.42 14.84
CA GLY A 98 3.68 -0.65 15.64
C GLY A 98 2.79 -1.57 14.80
N TYR A 99 3.00 -2.88 14.90
CA TYR A 99 2.13 -3.89 14.29
C TYR A 99 0.69 -3.83 14.84
N LEU A 100 -0.28 -3.95 13.94
CA LEU A 100 -1.70 -4.05 14.22
C LEU A 100 -2.40 -4.91 13.16
N SER A 101 -3.02 -6.02 13.56
CA SER A 101 -3.92 -6.78 12.67
C SER A 101 -5.28 -6.09 12.59
N VAL A 102 -5.77 -5.83 11.37
CA VAL A 102 -7.04 -5.11 11.15
C VAL A 102 -8.15 -5.96 10.55
N GLY A 103 -7.81 -7.07 9.88
CA GLY A 103 -8.73 -8.06 9.35
C GLY A 103 -9.01 -9.23 10.30
N GLU A 104 -8.21 -9.40 11.36
CA GLU A 104 -8.39 -10.48 12.35
C GLU A 104 -8.36 -9.96 13.79
N ASP A 105 -9.25 -10.49 14.63
CA ASP A 105 -9.30 -10.11 16.05
C ASP A 105 -8.35 -10.98 16.89
N LEU A 106 -7.11 -10.51 17.08
CA LEU A 106 -6.08 -11.24 17.84
C LEU A 106 -6.42 -11.52 19.30
N ARG A 107 -7.44 -10.85 19.86
CA ARG A 107 -7.93 -11.12 21.23
C ARG A 107 -8.64 -12.47 21.31
N THR A 108 -9.06 -13.02 20.16
CA THR A 108 -9.76 -14.30 20.04
C THR A 108 -8.81 -15.48 19.78
N ALA A 109 -7.49 -15.24 19.67
CA ALA A 109 -6.50 -16.27 19.42
C ALA A 109 -6.67 -17.48 20.36
N GLY A 110 -6.99 -18.64 19.77
CA GLY A 110 -7.18 -19.89 20.51
C GLY A 110 -8.52 -20.03 21.25
N MET A 111 -9.49 -19.13 21.01
CA MET A 111 -10.84 -19.24 21.55
C MET A 111 -11.76 -20.04 20.62
N THR A 112 -12.76 -20.72 21.18
CA THR A 112 -13.90 -21.26 20.41
C THR A 112 -15.04 -20.22 20.34
N PRO A 113 -15.95 -20.33 19.35
CA PRO A 113 -17.15 -19.49 19.31
C PRO A 113 -17.97 -19.51 20.61
N GLU A 114 -18.11 -20.67 21.26
CA GLU A 114 -18.84 -20.78 22.54
C GLU A 114 -18.14 -20.07 23.71
N GLN A 115 -16.81 -19.96 23.67
CA GLN A 115 -16.06 -19.17 24.64
C GLN A 115 -16.23 -17.68 24.38
N MET A 116 -16.26 -17.24 23.12
CA MET A 116 -16.52 -15.84 22.77
C MET A 116 -17.88 -15.35 23.32
N LEU A 117 -18.93 -16.17 23.24
CA LEU A 117 -20.26 -15.81 23.77
C LEU A 117 -20.30 -15.58 25.29
N ARG A 118 -19.28 -16.02 26.03
CA ARG A 118 -19.18 -15.82 27.48
C ARG A 118 -18.48 -14.52 27.85
N ASP A 119 -17.82 -13.87 26.88
CA ASP A 119 -17.11 -12.62 27.05
C ASP A 119 -17.85 -11.48 26.34
N LYS A 120 -18.21 -10.45 27.10
CA LYS A 120 -18.99 -9.32 26.59
C LYS A 120 -18.26 -8.54 25.49
N ARG A 121 -16.93 -8.60 25.42
CA ARG A 121 -16.14 -7.96 24.37
C ARG A 121 -16.46 -8.55 22.99
N PHE A 122 -16.69 -9.85 22.92
CA PHE A 122 -16.91 -10.58 21.67
C PHE A 122 -18.40 -10.78 21.35
N VAL A 123 -19.27 -10.68 22.37
CA VAL A 123 -20.72 -10.49 22.15
C VAL A 123 -20.99 -9.11 21.55
N GLY A 124 -20.26 -8.07 21.97
CA GLY A 124 -20.37 -6.72 21.41
C GLY A 124 -21.79 -6.19 21.42
N ASP A 125 -22.31 -5.82 20.25
CA ASP A 125 -23.69 -5.35 20.07
C ASP A 125 -24.71 -6.49 19.85
N GLY A 126 -24.25 -7.74 19.78
CA GLY A 126 -25.06 -8.94 19.61
C GLY A 126 -25.75 -9.07 18.25
N LYS A 127 -25.32 -8.28 17.24
CA LYS A 127 -25.95 -8.27 15.90
C LYS A 127 -25.15 -9.00 14.82
N GLY A 128 -24.03 -9.62 15.19
CA GLY A 128 -23.23 -10.45 14.31
C GLY A 128 -23.36 -11.96 14.59
N PRO A 129 -22.69 -12.78 13.77
CA PRO A 129 -21.79 -12.37 12.67
C PRO A 129 -22.53 -11.83 11.44
N ARG A 130 -21.77 -11.26 10.51
CA ARG A 130 -22.24 -10.65 9.27
C ARG A 130 -21.80 -11.43 8.05
N VAL A 131 -22.61 -11.34 7.00
CA VAL A 131 -22.39 -12.02 5.71
C VAL A 131 -22.54 -11.05 4.56
N ASP A 132 -22.09 -11.46 3.38
CA ASP A 132 -22.18 -10.73 2.13
C ASP A 132 -23.64 -10.31 1.84
N PRO A 133 -23.94 -9.00 1.79
CA PRO A 133 -25.28 -8.51 1.54
C PRO A 133 -25.64 -8.48 0.04
N ARG A 134 -24.69 -8.85 -0.83
CA ARG A 134 -24.89 -8.80 -2.28
C ARG A 134 -25.68 -10.03 -2.75
N GLU A 135 -26.35 -9.88 -3.89
CA GLU A 135 -27.02 -11.01 -4.53
C GLU A 135 -26.00 -12.11 -4.90
N PRO A 136 -26.34 -13.40 -4.72
CA PRO A 136 -25.45 -14.50 -5.05
C PRO A 136 -24.88 -14.40 -6.47
N GLY A 137 -23.55 -14.49 -6.58
CA GLY A 137 -22.83 -14.39 -7.86
C GLY A 137 -22.56 -12.96 -8.34
N SER A 138 -22.88 -11.93 -7.54
CA SER A 138 -22.45 -10.56 -7.83
C SER A 138 -20.93 -10.46 -7.82
N THR A 139 -20.36 -9.93 -8.90
CA THR A 139 -18.93 -9.62 -9.01
C THR A 139 -18.63 -8.14 -8.76
N SER A 140 -19.65 -7.30 -8.70
CA SER A 140 -19.48 -5.89 -8.34
C SER A 140 -19.24 -5.76 -6.84
N LEU A 141 -18.29 -4.89 -6.47
CA LEU A 141 -18.06 -4.46 -5.08
C LEU A 141 -18.78 -3.14 -4.76
N GLU A 142 -19.48 -2.54 -5.74
CA GLU A 142 -20.34 -1.40 -5.49
C GLU A 142 -21.53 -1.80 -4.62
N GLN A 143 -21.67 -1.15 -3.47
CA GLN A 143 -22.75 -1.42 -2.53
C GLN A 143 -23.10 -0.17 -1.72
N GLU A 144 -24.38 -0.04 -1.35
CA GLU A 144 -24.86 1.07 -0.51
C GLU A 144 -24.33 1.01 0.92
N SER A 145 -24.02 -0.21 1.39
CA SER A 145 -23.57 -0.51 2.74
C SER A 145 -22.57 -1.66 2.73
N TYR A 146 -21.50 -1.50 3.49
CA TYR A 146 -20.45 -2.49 3.73
C TYR A 146 -20.54 -3.02 5.17
N TRP A 147 -21.74 -2.97 5.78
CA TRP A 147 -21.99 -3.53 7.12
C TRP A 147 -22.28 -5.03 7.10
N GLY A 148 -22.73 -5.54 5.95
CA GLY A 148 -23.20 -6.91 5.77
C GLY A 148 -24.60 -7.17 6.31
N ASP A 149 -25.19 -8.28 5.86
CA ASP A 149 -26.45 -8.79 6.37
C ASP A 149 -26.23 -9.63 7.62
N SER A 150 -27.31 -9.91 8.37
CA SER A 150 -27.21 -10.81 9.52
C SER A 150 -27.02 -12.24 9.03
N SER A 151 -26.09 -12.97 9.64
CA SER A 151 -25.91 -14.39 9.31
C SER A 151 -27.22 -15.20 9.52
N PRO A 152 -27.55 -16.11 8.60
CA PRO A 152 -28.74 -16.96 8.71
C PRO A 152 -28.65 -17.97 9.87
N GLY A 153 -27.46 -18.31 10.36
CA GLY A 153 -27.27 -19.32 11.40
C GLY A 153 -27.46 -18.81 12.84
N GLY A 154 -27.51 -17.49 13.06
CA GLY A 154 -27.79 -16.92 14.38
C GLY A 154 -27.22 -15.52 14.62
N LEU A 155 -27.59 -14.96 15.77
CA LEU A 155 -27.06 -13.71 16.31
C LEU A 155 -26.48 -13.96 17.71
N GLY A 156 -25.60 -13.09 18.17
CA GLY A 156 -25.07 -13.13 19.53
C GLY A 156 -23.61 -12.71 19.65
N TYR A 157 -22.95 -12.47 18.52
CA TYR A 157 -21.59 -11.94 18.45
C TYR A 157 -21.60 -10.47 18.03
N ALA A 158 -20.45 -9.82 18.13
CA ALA A 158 -20.31 -8.46 17.66
C ALA A 158 -20.54 -8.37 16.14
N SER A 159 -21.20 -7.31 15.68
CA SER A 159 -21.56 -7.10 14.27
C SER A 159 -20.40 -6.93 13.30
N TYR A 160 -19.16 -7.07 13.74
CA TYR A 160 -17.99 -6.99 12.88
C TYR A 160 -17.36 -8.35 12.60
N TYR A 161 -17.78 -9.43 13.24
CA TYR A 161 -17.33 -10.77 12.87
C TYR A 161 -17.99 -11.23 11.57
N LEU A 162 -17.27 -12.03 10.80
CA LEU A 162 -17.67 -12.55 9.48
C LEU A 162 -18.03 -14.04 9.56
N ASP A 163 -18.93 -14.49 8.68
CA ASP A 163 -19.47 -15.87 8.64
C ASP A 163 -19.88 -16.25 7.20
N ASP A 164 -19.00 -15.98 6.22
CA ASP A 164 -19.30 -16.21 4.80
C ASP A 164 -18.82 -17.59 4.32
N ASN A 165 -18.00 -18.29 5.11
CA ASN A 165 -17.37 -19.53 4.67
C ASN A 165 -18.30 -20.76 4.76
N ASP A 166 -19.20 -20.82 5.74
CA ASP A 166 -20.16 -21.91 5.91
C ASP A 166 -21.57 -21.48 6.37
N LEU A 167 -21.76 -20.21 6.77
CA LEU A 167 -23.04 -19.60 7.12
C LEU A 167 -23.71 -20.27 8.34
N ASP A 168 -22.91 -20.75 9.30
CA ASP A 168 -23.39 -21.55 10.42
C ASP A 168 -23.86 -20.72 11.64
N GLY A 169 -23.73 -19.40 11.57
CA GLY A 169 -24.11 -18.45 12.62
C GLY A 169 -22.98 -18.11 13.58
N ARG A 170 -21.75 -18.54 13.29
CA ARG A 170 -20.58 -18.34 14.15
C ARG A 170 -19.50 -17.57 13.39
N PRO A 171 -18.65 -16.81 14.10
CA PRO A 171 -17.49 -16.19 13.48
C PRO A 171 -16.61 -17.24 12.81
N ASP A 172 -16.19 -16.96 11.58
CA ASP A 172 -15.17 -17.71 10.87
C ASP A 172 -13.78 -17.42 11.43
N PHE A 173 -12.92 -18.43 11.46
CA PHE A 173 -11.58 -18.35 12.03
C PHE A 173 -10.49 -18.67 11.01
N ASN A 174 -9.38 -17.93 11.10
CA ASN A 174 -8.14 -18.30 10.45
C ASN A 174 -7.59 -19.59 11.10
N PRO A 175 -7.37 -20.69 10.36
CA PRO A 175 -6.90 -21.95 10.93
C PRO A 175 -5.43 -21.91 11.39
N GLY A 176 -4.61 -21.02 10.83
CA GLY A 176 -3.20 -20.90 11.16
C GLY A 176 -2.98 -20.12 12.46
N PHE A 177 -3.67 -18.99 12.61
CA PHE A 177 -3.54 -18.10 13.77
C PHE A 177 -4.62 -18.30 14.84
N GLY A 178 -5.70 -19.01 14.52
CA GLY A 178 -6.81 -19.26 15.43
C GLY A 178 -7.56 -18.00 15.85
N CYS A 179 -7.62 -16.99 14.98
CA CYS A 179 -8.27 -15.70 15.22
C CYS A 179 -9.52 -15.55 14.34
N ALA A 180 -10.56 -14.91 14.88
CA ALA A 180 -11.79 -14.65 14.14
C ALA A 180 -11.59 -13.54 13.10
N TYR A 181 -12.12 -13.74 11.89
CA TYR A 181 -12.12 -12.73 10.83
C TYR A 181 -13.08 -11.58 11.14
N THR A 182 -12.70 -10.38 10.71
CA THR A 182 -13.44 -9.15 10.99
C THR A 182 -13.65 -8.32 9.73
N ASN A 183 -14.79 -7.64 9.68
CA ASN A 183 -15.08 -6.62 8.70
C ASN A 183 -14.24 -5.37 9.01
N ILE A 184 -13.12 -5.21 8.28
CA ILE A 184 -12.16 -4.11 8.40
C ILE A 184 -12.85 -2.73 8.34
N GLY A 185 -13.88 -2.60 7.49
CA GLY A 185 -14.62 -1.35 7.30
C GLY A 185 -15.58 -1.00 8.42
N SER A 186 -15.91 -1.91 9.33
CA SER A 186 -16.90 -1.67 10.37
C SER A 186 -16.42 -0.59 11.36
N PRO A 187 -17.09 0.56 11.51
CA PRO A 187 -16.73 1.53 12.55
C PRO A 187 -16.97 1.02 13.98
N VAL A 188 -17.75 -0.05 14.19
CA VAL A 188 -17.79 -0.72 15.50
C VAL A 188 -16.45 -1.41 15.75
N TRP A 189 -15.88 -2.05 14.73
CA TRP A 189 -14.55 -2.63 14.81
C TRP A 189 -13.46 -1.57 14.94
N TYR A 190 -13.56 -0.48 14.16
CA TYR A 190 -12.65 0.67 14.31
C TYR A 190 -12.61 1.20 15.74
N ALA A 191 -13.77 1.36 16.39
CA ALA A 191 -13.82 1.81 17.78
C ALA A 191 -13.09 0.85 18.73
N VAL A 192 -13.18 -0.46 18.48
CA VAL A 192 -12.45 -1.48 19.24
C VAL A 192 -10.94 -1.39 18.99
N LEU A 193 -10.52 -1.40 17.72
CA LEU A 193 -9.12 -1.23 17.33
C LEU A 193 -8.52 0.05 17.92
N ARG A 194 -9.31 1.13 17.97
CA ARG A 194 -8.89 2.41 18.52
C ARG A 194 -8.58 2.34 20.01
N ASP A 195 -9.41 1.65 20.77
CA ASP A 195 -9.44 1.76 22.24
C ASP A 195 -8.84 0.55 22.98
N MET A 196 -8.57 -0.58 22.31
CA MET A 196 -7.94 -1.73 22.96
C MET A 196 -6.56 -1.39 23.55
N THR A 197 -6.18 -2.08 24.63
CA THR A 197 -4.93 -1.81 25.37
C THR A 197 -4.25 -3.11 25.78
N MET A 198 -2.91 -3.10 25.81
CA MET A 198 -2.10 -4.24 26.18
C MET A 198 -2.34 -4.68 27.62
N ASP A 199 -2.31 -3.73 28.57
CA ASP A 199 -2.42 -4.02 30.00
C ASP A 199 -3.89 -4.05 30.49
N GLY A 200 -4.84 -3.82 29.57
CA GLY A 200 -6.26 -3.89 29.84
C GLY A 200 -6.84 -5.29 29.70
N ALA A 201 -8.17 -5.36 29.60
CA ALA A 201 -8.85 -6.63 29.39
C ALA A 201 -8.56 -7.25 28.01
N ASP A 202 -8.16 -6.43 27.03
CA ASP A 202 -7.91 -6.85 25.66
C ASP A 202 -6.64 -7.69 25.50
N GLY A 203 -5.55 -7.36 26.19
CA GLY A 203 -4.29 -8.07 26.05
C GLY A 203 -3.63 -7.90 24.68
N ILE A 204 -4.02 -6.86 23.94
CA ILE A 204 -3.55 -6.45 22.60
C ILE A 204 -3.62 -4.90 22.55
N PRO A 205 -2.59 -4.20 22.06
CA PRO A 205 -2.56 -2.75 21.98
C PRO A 205 -3.35 -2.24 20.78
N GLY A 206 -4.11 -1.17 20.98
CA GLY A 206 -4.89 -0.50 19.94
C GLY A 206 -4.19 0.71 19.34
N ILE A 207 -4.84 1.34 18.36
CA ILE A 207 -4.32 2.49 17.59
C ILE A 207 -3.87 3.62 18.53
N ARG A 208 -4.68 3.97 19.53
CA ARG A 208 -4.32 5.05 20.47
C ARG A 208 -3.11 4.69 21.32
N GLU A 209 -3.05 3.47 21.84
CA GLU A 209 -1.91 3.03 22.66
C GLU A 209 -0.61 3.00 21.84
N LEU A 210 -0.69 2.62 20.56
CA LEU A 210 0.45 2.62 19.65
C LEU A 210 0.91 4.03 19.29
N LEU A 211 0.01 4.95 18.95
CA LEU A 211 0.36 6.24 18.33
C LEU A 211 0.48 7.42 19.28
N THR A 212 -0.09 7.33 20.48
CA THR A 212 -0.09 8.40 21.49
C THR A 212 0.85 8.09 22.64
N GLU A 213 1.13 9.09 23.47
CA GLU A 213 1.95 8.93 24.68
C GLU A 213 1.13 8.92 25.98
N ASP A 214 -0.19 9.17 25.88
CA ASP A 214 -1.06 9.43 27.04
C ASP A 214 -2.18 8.40 27.23
N TYR A 215 -2.24 7.36 26.38
CA TYR A 215 -3.25 6.32 26.45
C TYR A 215 -2.64 4.92 26.57
N GLY A 216 -3.11 4.14 27.56
CA GLY A 216 -2.58 2.81 27.82
C GLY A 216 -1.09 2.84 28.16
N ARG A 217 -0.27 2.01 27.52
CA ARG A 217 1.21 2.10 27.58
C ARG A 217 1.80 3.32 26.87
N GLY A 218 1.04 3.98 25.99
CA GLY A 218 1.44 5.20 25.30
C GLY A 218 2.78 5.08 24.56
N LEU A 219 2.88 4.16 23.60
CA LEU A 219 4.13 3.79 22.94
C LEU A 219 4.71 4.91 22.05
N GLY A 220 3.86 5.79 21.53
CA GLY A 220 4.29 6.96 20.74
C GLY A 220 5.02 6.60 19.44
N CYS A 221 4.62 5.50 18.78
CA CYS A 221 5.14 5.11 17.47
C CYS A 221 4.88 6.20 16.41
N ASP A 222 5.72 6.27 15.39
CA ASP A 222 5.59 7.19 14.26
C ASP A 222 4.49 6.77 13.28
N GLY A 223 4.03 5.52 13.34
CA GLY A 223 2.93 5.03 12.54
C GLY A 223 2.52 3.59 12.85
N LEU A 224 1.71 3.02 11.96
CA LEU A 224 1.16 1.67 12.08
C LEU A 224 1.63 0.79 10.92
N PHE A 225 1.93 -0.47 11.24
CA PHE A 225 1.97 -1.55 10.28
C PHE A 225 0.67 -2.34 10.36
N LEU A 226 -0.14 -2.25 9.31
CA LEU A 226 -1.49 -2.80 9.25
C LEU A 226 -1.47 -4.14 8.53
N ASP A 227 -1.62 -5.20 9.30
CA ASP A 227 -1.62 -6.57 8.80
C ASP A 227 -3.05 -7.08 8.56
N THR A 228 -3.15 -8.23 7.88
CA THR A 228 -4.39 -8.94 7.54
C THR A 228 -5.38 -8.15 6.69
N VAL A 229 -4.89 -7.18 5.90
CA VAL A 229 -5.69 -6.47 4.89
C VAL A 229 -6.25 -7.43 3.83
N ASP A 230 -5.55 -8.54 3.58
CA ASP A 230 -5.98 -9.61 2.66
C ASP A 230 -7.21 -10.40 3.12
N THR A 231 -7.77 -10.15 4.32
CA THR A 231 -9.07 -10.73 4.69
C THR A 231 -10.14 -10.43 3.63
N CYS A 232 -10.04 -9.28 2.95
CA CYS A 232 -10.95 -8.89 1.87
C CYS A 232 -10.49 -9.30 0.45
N ALA A 233 -9.55 -10.25 0.34
CA ALA A 233 -9.06 -10.74 -0.95
C ALA A 233 -10.20 -11.27 -1.85
N PRO A 234 -10.01 -11.28 -3.19
CA PRO A 234 -10.97 -11.87 -4.12
C PRO A 234 -11.39 -13.27 -3.70
N ASN A 235 -12.69 -13.55 -3.72
CA ASN A 235 -13.22 -14.85 -3.31
C ASN A 235 -12.66 -15.99 -4.19
N SER A 236 -12.24 -15.69 -5.41
CA SER A 236 -11.63 -16.64 -6.35
C SER A 236 -10.23 -17.12 -5.95
N TYR A 237 -9.56 -16.47 -5.00
CA TYR A 237 -8.18 -16.84 -4.59
C TYR A 237 -8.13 -18.08 -3.72
N THR A 238 -9.26 -18.45 -3.10
CA THR A 238 -9.36 -19.65 -2.29
C THR A 238 -10.53 -20.51 -2.76
N SER A 239 -10.41 -21.81 -2.62
CA SER A 239 -11.44 -22.81 -2.96
C SER A 239 -12.11 -23.35 -1.69
N ASP A 240 -13.21 -24.09 -1.84
CA ASP A 240 -13.97 -24.58 -0.67
C ASP A 240 -13.20 -25.62 0.16
N ASP A 241 -12.18 -26.24 -0.41
CA ASP A 241 -11.24 -27.16 0.24
C ASP A 241 -9.99 -26.44 0.82
N SER A 242 -9.84 -25.14 0.58
CA SER A 242 -8.76 -24.35 1.18
C SER A 242 -8.98 -24.23 2.70
N PRO A 243 -8.05 -24.69 3.55
CA PRO A 243 -8.24 -24.64 5.00
C PRO A 243 -8.45 -23.22 5.53
N GLY A 244 -7.75 -22.24 4.97
CA GLY A 244 -7.87 -20.81 5.30
C GLY A 244 -8.67 -20.04 4.26
N LYS A 245 -9.75 -20.62 3.74
CA LYS A 245 -10.59 -19.95 2.75
C LYS A 245 -11.14 -18.63 3.29
N THR A 246 -11.20 -17.64 2.41
CA THR A 246 -11.78 -16.32 2.68
C THR A 246 -12.86 -16.06 1.63
N ARG A 247 -14.01 -15.58 2.09
CA ARG A 247 -15.20 -15.29 1.25
C ARG A 247 -15.71 -13.87 1.45
N TYR A 248 -14.83 -12.97 1.90
CA TYR A 248 -15.18 -11.65 2.43
C TYR A 248 -14.83 -10.50 1.48
N GLU A 249 -14.68 -10.76 0.17
CA GLU A 249 -14.27 -9.72 -0.79
C GLU A 249 -15.18 -8.48 -0.76
N TRP A 250 -16.46 -8.67 -0.42
CA TRP A 250 -17.45 -7.60 -0.27
C TRP A 250 -17.06 -6.55 0.77
N THR A 251 -16.13 -6.87 1.69
CA THR A 251 -15.63 -5.93 2.70
C THR A 251 -14.54 -4.98 2.17
N ALA A 252 -14.01 -5.22 0.96
CA ALA A 252 -12.90 -4.45 0.39
C ALA A 252 -13.12 -2.91 0.34
N PRO A 253 -14.32 -2.38 0.01
CA PRO A 253 -14.58 -0.93 0.09
C PRO A 253 -14.35 -0.33 1.48
N GLY A 254 -14.44 -1.16 2.53
CA GLY A 254 -14.20 -0.79 3.92
C GLY A 254 -12.74 -0.45 4.23
N VAL A 255 -11.78 -1.04 3.50
CA VAL A 255 -10.34 -0.83 3.72
C VAL A 255 -9.98 0.63 3.45
N SER A 256 -10.37 1.18 2.30
CA SER A 256 -10.09 2.58 1.95
C SER A 256 -10.65 3.56 2.99
N ARG A 257 -11.84 3.27 3.56
CA ARG A 257 -12.45 4.08 4.62
C ARG A 257 -11.71 3.98 5.95
N LEU A 258 -11.23 2.80 6.31
CA LEU A 258 -10.38 2.64 7.49
C LEU A 258 -9.12 3.52 7.36
N MET A 259 -8.45 3.45 6.20
CA MET A 259 -7.22 4.21 5.94
C MET A 259 -7.48 5.72 5.91
N GLU A 260 -8.58 6.15 5.29
CA GLU A 260 -9.04 7.55 5.32
C GLU A 260 -9.26 8.03 6.76
N GLN A 261 -10.01 7.25 7.56
CA GLN A 261 -10.29 7.60 8.95
C GLN A 261 -9.01 7.66 9.79
N LEU A 262 -8.05 6.76 9.57
CA LEU A 262 -6.73 6.83 10.20
C LEU A 262 -5.99 8.11 9.84
N LYS A 263 -6.02 8.54 8.57
CA LYS A 263 -5.40 9.82 8.16
C LYS A 263 -6.14 11.05 8.68
N ILE A 264 -7.45 10.97 8.90
CA ILE A 264 -8.21 12.05 9.55
C ILE A 264 -7.83 12.17 11.03
N ASP A 265 -7.77 11.05 11.74
CA ASP A 265 -7.52 11.03 13.19
C ASP A 265 -6.03 11.21 13.53
N HIS A 266 -5.15 10.77 12.64
CA HIS A 266 -3.69 10.76 12.80
C HIS A 266 -2.96 11.26 11.54
N PRO A 267 -3.17 12.52 11.11
CA PRO A 267 -2.69 13.03 9.83
C PRO A 267 -1.17 13.06 9.67
N SER A 268 -0.42 13.09 10.78
CA SER A 268 1.05 13.12 10.77
C SER A 268 1.70 11.75 10.97
N LYS A 269 0.91 10.65 10.98
CA LYS A 269 1.41 9.30 11.24
C LYS A 269 1.53 8.52 9.94
N TYR A 270 2.55 7.66 9.91
CA TYR A 270 2.76 6.75 8.79
C TYR A 270 1.76 5.59 8.81
N ILE A 271 1.32 5.18 7.62
CA ILE A 271 0.52 3.98 7.40
C ILE A 271 1.28 3.07 6.45
N LEU A 272 1.61 1.88 6.96
CA LEU A 272 2.22 0.80 6.19
C LEU A 272 1.21 -0.34 6.06
N GLN A 273 0.73 -0.60 4.85
CA GLN A 273 -0.20 -1.69 4.56
C GLN A 273 0.58 -2.98 4.29
N ASN A 274 0.23 -4.08 4.95
CA ASN A 274 0.71 -5.40 4.55
C ASN A 274 -0.14 -6.00 3.44
N ARG A 275 0.51 -6.40 2.33
CA ARG A 275 -0.14 -7.03 1.17
C ARG A 275 -1.34 -6.21 0.67
N GLY A 276 -2.49 -6.84 0.41
CA GLY A 276 -3.62 -6.20 -0.28
C GLY A 276 -3.29 -5.89 -1.74
N LEU A 277 -2.38 -6.66 -2.35
CA LEU A 277 -1.79 -6.33 -3.66
C LEU A 277 -2.83 -6.25 -4.79
N PHE A 278 -3.93 -6.99 -4.64
CA PHE A 278 -5.08 -6.97 -5.54
C PHE A 278 -5.74 -5.59 -5.67
N PHE A 279 -5.59 -4.69 -4.68
CA PHE A 279 -6.05 -3.29 -4.78
C PHE A 279 -5.31 -2.49 -5.87
N TYR A 280 -4.19 -2.99 -6.37
CA TYR A 280 -3.36 -2.34 -7.39
C TYR A 280 -3.35 -3.10 -8.71
N ASN A 281 -4.30 -4.03 -8.90
CA ASN A 281 -4.48 -4.75 -10.15
C ASN A 281 -5.85 -4.42 -10.76
N TYR A 282 -5.84 -3.60 -11.82
CA TYR A 282 -7.04 -3.15 -12.56
C TYR A 282 -7.92 -4.28 -13.13
N GLN A 283 -7.44 -5.52 -13.15
CA GLN A 283 -8.23 -6.68 -13.57
C GLN A 283 -9.25 -7.12 -12.51
N LEU A 284 -9.16 -6.57 -11.29
CA LEU A 284 -10.00 -6.90 -10.17
C LEU A 284 -10.87 -5.70 -9.78
N PRO A 285 -12.14 -5.92 -9.40
CA PRO A 285 -13.02 -4.83 -8.96
C PRO A 285 -12.49 -4.10 -7.72
N HIS A 286 -11.60 -4.74 -6.96
CA HIS A 286 -10.91 -4.15 -5.82
C HIS A 286 -10.12 -2.89 -6.19
N PHE A 287 -9.63 -2.78 -7.43
CA PHE A 287 -8.85 -1.63 -7.89
C PHE A 287 -9.58 -0.29 -7.69
N ASP A 288 -10.90 -0.25 -7.89
CA ASP A 288 -11.72 0.96 -7.69
C ASP A 288 -11.78 1.40 -6.20
N TYR A 289 -11.36 0.54 -5.28
CA TYR A 289 -11.33 0.77 -3.83
C TYR A 289 -9.91 0.85 -3.26
N SER A 290 -8.92 1.04 -4.12
CA SER A 290 -7.53 1.16 -3.71
C SER A 290 -7.33 2.22 -2.61
N PRO A 291 -6.66 1.89 -1.48
CA PRO A 291 -6.35 2.85 -0.42
C PRO A 291 -5.12 3.72 -0.73
N ARG A 292 -4.58 3.66 -1.95
CA ARG A 292 -3.32 4.30 -2.41
C ARG A 292 -3.02 5.67 -1.81
N GLN A 293 -3.98 6.60 -1.88
CA GLN A 293 -3.80 7.98 -1.41
C GLN A 293 -3.59 8.12 0.11
N TYR A 294 -3.97 7.10 0.88
CA TYR A 294 -3.91 7.10 2.34
C TYR A 294 -2.74 6.28 2.91
N VAL A 295 -2.07 5.47 2.09
CA VAL A 295 -0.92 4.66 2.52
C VAL A 295 0.38 5.39 2.21
N ASP A 296 1.36 5.28 3.11
CA ASP A 296 2.71 5.82 2.89
C ASP A 296 3.65 4.73 2.36
N PHE A 297 3.40 3.50 2.80
CA PHE A 297 4.16 2.33 2.41
C PHE A 297 3.25 1.14 2.13
N LEU A 298 3.67 0.30 1.19
CA LEU A 298 3.09 -1.01 0.91
C LEU A 298 4.16 -2.08 1.20
N MET A 299 3.87 -3.06 2.04
CA MET A 299 4.71 -4.24 2.22
C MET A 299 4.29 -5.33 1.24
N TYR A 300 5.27 -5.84 0.49
CA TYR A 300 5.18 -6.98 -0.39
C TYR A 300 5.76 -8.20 0.33
N GLU A 301 4.90 -9.12 0.74
CA GLU A 301 5.28 -10.29 1.52
C GLU A 301 4.74 -11.57 0.87
N SER A 302 5.55 -12.49 0.37
CA SER A 302 6.96 -12.38 -0.03
C SER A 302 7.06 -12.01 -1.51
N TYR A 303 8.17 -11.37 -1.90
CA TYR A 303 8.42 -11.07 -3.31
C TYR A 303 9.02 -12.28 -4.05
N MET A 304 10.18 -12.78 -3.60
CA MET A 304 10.78 -14.02 -4.12
C MET A 304 10.87 -15.08 -3.03
N LEU A 305 11.75 -14.95 -2.02
CA LEU A 305 11.92 -16.00 -1.00
C LEU A 305 10.71 -16.14 -0.05
N ASP A 306 10.11 -17.34 -0.03
CA ASP A 306 8.92 -17.69 0.74
C ASP A 306 9.24 -18.22 2.15
N ALA A 307 8.28 -18.10 3.07
CA ALA A 307 8.39 -18.65 4.43
C ALA A 307 8.30 -20.20 4.50
N ASN A 308 8.44 -20.90 3.37
CA ASN A 308 8.30 -22.34 3.27
C ASN A 308 9.62 -23.04 3.64
N THR A 309 9.60 -24.03 4.52
CA THR A 309 10.83 -24.75 4.93
C THR A 309 11.29 -25.81 3.93
N ALA A 310 10.47 -26.19 2.95
CA ALA A 310 10.75 -27.26 2.00
C ALA A 310 11.22 -26.76 0.63
N LEU A 311 10.93 -25.50 0.29
CA LEU A 311 11.25 -24.87 -0.99
C LEU A 311 11.68 -23.43 -0.74
N LEU A 312 12.57 -22.88 -1.57
CA LEU A 312 12.96 -21.47 -1.48
C LEU A 312 11.81 -20.54 -1.86
N TYR A 313 11.07 -20.90 -2.91
CA TYR A 313 9.90 -20.18 -3.40
C TYR A 313 9.10 -21.03 -4.38
N VAL A 314 7.89 -20.60 -4.70
CA VAL A 314 7.06 -21.20 -5.76
C VAL A 314 7.24 -20.43 -7.07
N ASP A 315 7.80 -21.07 -8.10
CA ASP A 315 8.11 -20.44 -9.41
C ASP A 315 6.94 -19.65 -10.01
N THR A 316 5.71 -20.18 -9.92
CA THR A 316 4.53 -19.51 -10.48
C THR A 316 4.17 -18.24 -9.72
N TYR A 317 4.38 -18.22 -8.40
CA TYR A 317 4.12 -17.03 -7.59
C TYR A 317 5.21 -15.99 -7.81
N PHE A 318 6.48 -16.39 -7.83
CA PHE A 318 7.56 -15.46 -8.12
C PHE A 318 7.42 -14.85 -9.52
N ALA A 319 7.06 -15.65 -10.53
CA ALA A 319 6.80 -15.14 -11.88
C ALA A 319 5.64 -14.14 -11.91
N ASP A 320 4.54 -14.41 -11.20
CA ASP A 320 3.40 -13.46 -11.09
C ASP A 320 3.79 -12.19 -10.34
N ASN A 321 4.55 -12.32 -9.26
CA ASN A 321 5.07 -11.21 -8.48
C ASN A 321 5.94 -10.28 -9.33
N LYS A 322 6.92 -10.87 -10.04
CA LYS A 322 7.89 -10.16 -10.88
C LYS A 322 7.25 -9.55 -12.13
N ASN A 323 6.49 -10.36 -12.87
CA ASN A 323 6.11 -10.01 -14.23
C ASN A 323 4.73 -9.34 -14.32
N VAL A 324 3.88 -9.48 -13.30
CA VAL A 324 2.50 -8.96 -13.33
C VAL A 324 2.28 -7.91 -12.25
N TYR A 325 2.60 -8.22 -10.99
CA TYR A 325 2.30 -7.32 -9.88
C TYR A 325 3.30 -6.18 -9.75
N ALA A 326 4.61 -6.45 -9.81
CA ALA A 326 5.62 -5.42 -9.60
C ALA A 326 5.46 -4.21 -10.54
N PRO A 327 5.33 -4.35 -11.87
CA PRO A 327 5.14 -3.19 -12.75
C PRO A 327 3.87 -2.39 -12.43
N LYS A 328 2.76 -3.06 -12.08
CA LYS A 328 1.48 -2.40 -11.74
C LYS A 328 1.57 -1.68 -10.40
N ILE A 329 2.21 -2.28 -9.40
CA ILE A 329 2.44 -1.66 -8.10
C ILE A 329 3.38 -0.46 -8.25
N SER A 330 4.47 -0.59 -9.02
CA SER A 330 5.38 0.52 -9.31
C SER A 330 4.67 1.66 -10.05
N ALA A 331 3.70 1.33 -10.92
CA ALA A 331 2.85 2.33 -11.57
C ALA A 331 1.98 3.11 -10.57
N GLU A 332 1.39 2.43 -9.58
CA GLU A 332 0.58 3.08 -8.56
C GLU A 332 1.44 3.82 -7.51
N ALA A 333 2.61 3.29 -7.18
CA ALA A 333 3.61 3.91 -6.33
C ALA A 333 4.16 5.21 -6.91
N GLY A 334 4.40 5.27 -8.22
CA GLY A 334 4.95 6.43 -8.92
C GLY A 334 3.98 7.60 -9.12
N ARG A 335 2.72 7.48 -8.69
CA ARG A 335 1.75 8.60 -8.73
C ARG A 335 2.06 9.63 -7.64
N PRO A 336 1.68 10.91 -7.80
CA PRO A 336 1.92 11.96 -6.81
C PRO A 336 1.41 11.65 -5.39
N ASP A 337 0.27 10.95 -5.30
CA ASP A 337 -0.35 10.46 -4.07
C ASP A 337 -0.10 8.96 -3.84
N GLY A 338 0.97 8.41 -4.44
CA GLY A 338 1.41 7.04 -4.25
C GLY A 338 2.12 6.78 -2.93
N PHE A 339 2.79 5.63 -2.88
CA PHE A 339 3.46 5.08 -1.71
C PHE A 339 4.82 4.51 -2.10
N ARG A 340 5.64 4.18 -1.10
CA ARG A 340 6.89 3.43 -1.29
C ARG A 340 6.66 1.96 -1.04
N VAL A 341 7.38 1.09 -1.73
CA VAL A 341 7.23 -0.37 -1.56
C VAL A 341 8.36 -0.90 -0.69
N LEU A 342 8.00 -1.62 0.37
CA LEU A 342 8.89 -2.47 1.14
C LEU A 342 8.68 -3.92 0.70
N SER A 343 9.72 -4.72 0.62
CA SER A 343 9.68 -6.13 0.22
C SER A 343 10.32 -6.99 1.29
N LEU A 344 9.65 -8.08 1.67
CA LEU A 344 10.10 -9.00 2.70
C LEU A 344 10.44 -10.36 2.09
N GLY A 345 11.69 -10.80 2.30
CA GLY A 345 12.16 -12.15 1.97
C GLY A 345 12.32 -13.01 3.22
N TYR A 346 12.09 -14.30 3.09
CA TYR A 346 12.25 -15.26 4.18
C TYR A 346 13.42 -16.21 3.95
N ALA A 347 14.40 -16.19 4.86
CA ALA A 347 15.49 -17.15 4.95
C ALA A 347 15.03 -18.52 5.49
N GLU A 348 13.88 -18.98 5.01
CA GLU A 348 13.41 -20.36 5.13
C GLU A 348 13.88 -21.17 3.92
N GLY A 349 13.42 -22.41 3.81
CA GLY A 349 13.77 -23.31 2.73
C GLY A 349 14.71 -24.43 3.17
N PRO A 350 15.21 -25.22 2.20
CA PRO A 350 15.99 -26.42 2.49
C PRO A 350 17.25 -26.14 3.34
N GLU A 351 17.46 -26.96 4.37
CA GLU A 351 18.52 -26.78 5.39
C GLU A 351 19.93 -26.76 4.77
N GLU A 352 20.14 -27.44 3.63
CA GLU A 352 21.43 -27.45 2.93
C GLU A 352 21.93 -26.06 2.50
N TYR A 353 21.02 -25.09 2.34
CA TYR A 353 21.37 -23.72 1.97
C TYR A 353 21.73 -22.85 3.18
N GLN A 354 21.40 -23.27 4.40
CA GLN A 354 21.78 -22.59 5.65
C GLN A 354 21.50 -21.08 5.67
N LEU A 355 20.38 -20.63 5.08
CA LEU A 355 20.11 -19.21 4.85
C LEU A 355 20.11 -18.37 6.14
N LYS A 356 19.54 -18.90 7.24
CA LYS A 356 19.55 -18.24 8.55
C LYS A 356 20.97 -18.10 9.13
N GLU A 357 21.81 -19.11 8.97
CA GLU A 357 23.21 -19.05 9.40
C GLU A 357 24.01 -18.07 8.54
N THR A 358 23.67 -17.92 7.25
CA THR A 358 24.25 -16.89 6.41
C THR A 358 23.84 -15.48 6.83
N LEU A 359 22.57 -15.25 7.14
CA LEU A 359 22.12 -13.97 7.71
C LEU A 359 22.77 -13.68 9.07
N ALA A 360 23.08 -14.72 9.86
CA ALA A 360 23.79 -14.58 11.14
C ALA A 360 25.31 -14.44 10.99
N GLY A 361 25.86 -14.50 9.76
CA GLY A 361 27.30 -14.40 9.51
C GLY A 361 28.11 -15.66 9.88
N HIS A 362 27.44 -16.80 10.09
CA HIS A 362 28.08 -18.06 10.47
C HIS A 362 28.35 -18.99 9.27
N SER A 363 27.82 -18.69 8.08
CA SER A 363 27.96 -19.52 6.88
C SER A 363 27.89 -18.69 5.59
N ASP A 364 28.60 -19.10 4.54
CA ASP A 364 28.47 -18.50 3.20
C ASP A 364 27.59 -19.35 2.25
N ALA A 365 27.06 -20.49 2.71
CA ALA A 365 26.37 -21.46 1.85
C ALA A 365 25.15 -20.88 1.12
N GLY A 366 24.40 -20.00 1.80
CA GLY A 366 23.19 -19.38 1.26
C GLY A 366 23.42 -18.04 0.56
N ARG A 367 24.66 -17.54 0.53
CA ARG A 367 24.94 -16.14 0.17
C ARG A 367 24.47 -15.77 -1.24
N SER A 368 24.69 -16.63 -2.23
CA SER A 368 24.25 -16.34 -3.60
C SER A 368 22.73 -16.28 -3.74
N ILE A 369 21.99 -17.05 -2.92
CA ILE A 369 20.52 -17.06 -2.93
C ILE A 369 19.99 -15.77 -2.32
N LEU A 370 20.57 -15.33 -1.20
CA LEU A 370 20.18 -14.07 -0.55
C LEU A 370 20.52 -12.85 -1.43
N LEU A 371 21.66 -12.86 -2.12
CA LEU A 371 22.01 -11.80 -3.07
C LEU A 371 21.10 -11.80 -4.31
N GLU A 372 20.65 -12.96 -4.77
CA GLU A 372 19.66 -13.05 -5.85
C GLU A 372 18.30 -12.49 -5.42
N ASP A 373 17.84 -12.81 -4.21
CA ASP A 373 16.60 -12.24 -3.65
C ASP A 373 16.68 -10.71 -3.54
N MET A 374 17.82 -10.19 -3.08
CA MET A 374 18.10 -8.74 -3.09
C MET A 374 18.10 -8.15 -4.51
N GLU A 375 18.76 -8.79 -5.48
CA GLU A 375 18.79 -8.34 -6.87
C GLU A 375 17.37 -8.24 -7.44
N GLN A 376 16.55 -9.27 -7.25
CA GLN A 376 15.18 -9.30 -7.77
C GLN A 376 14.29 -8.24 -7.10
N ALA A 377 14.38 -8.06 -5.78
CA ALA A 377 13.54 -7.12 -5.05
C ALA A 377 14.00 -5.66 -5.16
N GLN A 378 15.28 -5.38 -4.95
CA GLN A 378 15.82 -4.01 -4.94
C GLN A 378 16.10 -3.50 -6.34
N ASN A 379 16.92 -4.23 -7.11
CA ASN A 379 17.46 -3.70 -8.36
C ASN A 379 16.49 -3.89 -9.53
N GLN A 380 15.80 -5.03 -9.59
CA GLN A 380 14.86 -5.31 -10.68
C GLN A 380 13.44 -4.78 -10.43
N ALA A 381 13.00 -4.66 -9.18
CA ALA A 381 11.65 -4.16 -8.84
C ALA A 381 11.64 -2.76 -8.21
N GLY A 382 12.78 -2.24 -7.74
CA GLY A 382 12.89 -0.91 -7.14
C GLY A 382 12.35 -0.84 -5.71
N PHE A 383 12.25 -1.98 -5.00
CA PHE A 383 11.67 -2.03 -3.65
C PHE A 383 12.74 -1.93 -2.58
N SER A 384 12.45 -1.28 -1.45
CA SER A 384 13.29 -1.40 -0.25
C SER A 384 13.14 -2.80 0.31
N HIS A 385 14.21 -3.55 0.51
CA HIS A 385 14.14 -4.97 0.87
C HIS A 385 14.65 -5.27 2.28
N TYR A 386 14.16 -6.35 2.88
CA TYR A 386 14.71 -6.94 4.11
C TYR A 386 14.52 -8.46 4.09
N ILE A 387 15.50 -9.21 4.59
CA ILE A 387 15.45 -10.68 4.66
C ILE A 387 15.57 -11.12 6.11
N THR A 388 14.69 -12.00 6.58
CA THR A 388 14.69 -12.53 7.95
C THR A 388 14.10 -13.94 8.01
N ASP A 389 13.88 -14.51 9.18
CA ASP A 389 13.26 -15.82 9.34
C ASP A 389 11.72 -15.72 9.39
N GLY A 390 11.02 -16.85 9.21
CA GLY A 390 9.55 -16.90 9.19
C GLY A 390 8.87 -16.50 10.51
N SER A 391 9.61 -16.42 11.62
CA SER A 391 9.10 -15.90 12.88
C SER A 391 9.34 -14.41 13.09
N LEU A 392 10.09 -13.76 12.18
CA LEU A 392 10.49 -12.36 12.25
C LEU A 392 11.30 -12.05 13.53
N THR A 393 12.13 -12.99 13.99
CA THR A 393 12.97 -12.85 15.20
C THR A 393 14.47 -12.95 14.91
N LEU A 394 14.87 -13.05 13.64
CA LEU A 394 16.26 -12.96 13.21
C LEU A 394 16.58 -11.55 12.68
N ALA A 395 16.98 -10.66 13.59
CA ALA A 395 17.50 -9.35 13.21
C ALA A 395 18.96 -9.46 12.73
N ASN A 396 19.23 -8.89 11.55
CA ASN A 396 20.51 -8.92 10.83
C ASN A 396 20.70 -7.60 10.05
N ASP A 397 21.83 -7.44 9.40
CA ASP A 397 22.23 -6.28 8.58
C ASP A 397 22.57 -6.65 7.14
N PHE A 398 22.26 -7.88 6.71
CA PHE A 398 22.71 -8.43 5.43
C PHE A 398 22.35 -7.52 4.25
N VAL A 399 21.09 -7.09 4.14
CA VAL A 399 20.64 -6.20 3.06
C VAL A 399 21.28 -4.82 3.18
N LEU A 400 21.40 -4.29 4.40
CA LEU A 400 22.01 -2.98 4.65
C LEU A 400 23.48 -2.95 4.22
N GLU A 401 24.24 -4.02 4.53
CA GLU A 401 25.66 -4.14 4.19
C GLU A 401 25.93 -4.39 2.70
N HIS A 402 24.96 -4.95 1.97
CA HIS A 402 25.11 -5.32 0.56
C HIS A 402 24.36 -4.39 -0.40
N THR A 403 23.62 -3.40 0.10
CA THR A 403 23.00 -2.34 -0.73
C THR A 403 24.06 -1.36 -1.22
N ASN A 404 23.99 -0.98 -2.50
CA ASN A 404 24.84 0.09 -3.06
C ASN A 404 24.18 1.46 -2.82
N PRO A 405 24.73 2.31 -1.93
CA PRO A 405 24.10 3.58 -1.59
C PRO A 405 24.23 4.67 -2.66
N GLU A 406 25.14 4.50 -3.64
CA GLU A 406 25.40 5.54 -4.65
C GLU A 406 24.39 5.54 -5.78
N ASP A 407 23.87 4.35 -6.13
CA ASP A 407 23.00 4.11 -7.28
C ASP A 407 23.42 4.88 -8.54
N ALA A 408 24.34 4.29 -9.33
CA ALA A 408 24.91 4.92 -10.50
C ALA A 408 24.23 4.50 -11.83
N SER A 409 23.18 3.68 -11.75
CA SER A 409 22.46 3.19 -12.93
C SER A 409 21.25 4.08 -13.19
N PRO A 410 20.93 4.41 -14.45
CA PRO A 410 19.67 5.08 -14.75
C PRO A 410 18.49 4.11 -14.66
N PRO A 411 17.25 4.63 -14.50
CA PRO A 411 16.06 3.80 -14.48
C PRO A 411 15.89 2.92 -15.72
N VAL A 412 15.32 1.73 -15.50
CA VAL A 412 15.03 0.76 -16.57
C VAL A 412 13.54 0.74 -16.87
N TRP A 413 13.18 0.95 -18.14
CA TRP A 413 11.79 0.87 -18.58
C TRP A 413 11.22 -0.54 -18.47
N SER A 414 9.96 -0.63 -18.07
CA SER A 414 9.17 -1.85 -17.98
C SER A 414 7.80 -1.65 -18.64
N SER A 415 6.83 -2.50 -18.33
CA SER A 415 5.47 -2.36 -18.82
C SER A 415 4.45 -2.96 -17.86
N VAL A 416 3.38 -2.19 -17.59
CA VAL A 416 2.18 -2.71 -16.90
C VAL A 416 1.36 -3.67 -17.76
N HIS A 417 1.58 -3.64 -19.08
CA HIS A 417 1.03 -4.62 -20.01
C HIS A 417 1.95 -5.84 -20.05
N ASN A 418 1.39 -7.01 -19.71
CA ASN A 418 2.05 -8.29 -19.87
C ASN A 418 1.04 -9.34 -20.37
N PRO A 419 1.30 -10.04 -21.50
CA PRO A 419 0.38 -11.04 -22.04
C PRO A 419 0.31 -12.34 -21.23
N ASP A 420 1.33 -12.68 -20.45
CA ASP A 420 1.36 -13.91 -19.66
C ASP A 420 2.25 -13.78 -18.41
N VAL A 421 2.04 -14.68 -17.44
CA VAL A 421 2.72 -14.64 -16.13
C VAL A 421 4.21 -14.99 -16.21
N PHE A 422 4.63 -15.81 -17.18
CA PHE A 422 5.99 -16.38 -17.20
C PHE A 422 6.96 -15.59 -18.06
N SER A 423 6.46 -14.74 -18.95
CA SER A 423 7.27 -13.81 -19.73
C SER A 423 7.50 -12.52 -18.97
N GLU A 424 8.73 -12.03 -19.01
CA GLU A 424 9.03 -10.67 -18.57
C GLU A 424 8.28 -9.66 -19.45
N PRO A 425 7.76 -8.58 -18.86
CA PRO A 425 7.06 -7.54 -19.61
C PRO A 425 8.00 -6.90 -20.63
N VAL A 426 7.52 -6.73 -21.87
CA VAL A 426 8.30 -6.04 -22.91
C VAL A 426 8.34 -4.55 -22.59
N PRO A 427 9.52 -3.94 -22.38
CA PRO A 427 9.64 -2.53 -22.05
C PRO A 427 8.99 -1.62 -23.11
N ARG A 428 8.21 -0.64 -22.67
CA ARG A 428 7.66 0.42 -23.53
C ARG A 428 8.28 1.76 -23.19
N ALA A 429 9.51 1.95 -23.69
CA ALA A 429 10.34 3.09 -23.32
C ALA A 429 9.91 4.43 -23.93
N GLY A 430 9.89 5.47 -23.10
CA GLY A 430 9.68 6.85 -23.51
C GLY A 430 8.22 7.21 -23.76
N VAL A 431 7.98 8.16 -24.66
CA VAL A 431 6.62 8.61 -25.00
C VAL A 431 5.89 7.54 -25.81
N GLY A 432 4.76 7.09 -25.28
CA GLY A 432 3.93 6.03 -25.86
C GLY A 432 2.79 6.55 -26.73
N GLU A 433 2.23 7.70 -26.37
CA GLU A 433 1.16 8.36 -27.14
C GLU A 433 1.22 9.87 -26.99
N VAL A 434 0.81 10.58 -28.05
CA VAL A 434 0.56 12.03 -28.04
C VAL A 434 -0.82 12.28 -28.67
N ALA A 435 -1.77 12.73 -27.85
CA ALA A 435 -3.14 13.03 -28.28
C ALA A 435 -3.39 14.54 -28.27
N PRO A 436 -3.85 15.16 -29.37
CA PRO A 436 -4.04 16.60 -29.43
C PRO A 436 -5.26 17.04 -28.60
N VAL A 437 -5.10 18.14 -27.85
CA VAL A 437 -6.20 18.80 -27.12
C VAL A 437 -6.19 20.30 -27.42
N LYS A 438 -7.19 21.03 -26.94
CA LYS A 438 -7.23 22.49 -27.10
C LYS A 438 -6.04 23.12 -26.38
N GLU A 439 -5.27 23.96 -27.09
CA GLU A 439 -4.11 24.69 -26.56
C GLU A 439 -3.02 23.79 -25.94
N GLY A 440 -2.95 22.51 -26.35
CA GLY A 440 -2.00 21.55 -25.79
C GLY A 440 -2.02 20.15 -26.43
N VAL A 441 -1.34 19.22 -25.76
CA VAL A 441 -1.40 17.77 -26.04
C VAL A 441 -1.52 16.99 -24.74
N VAL A 442 -2.06 15.78 -24.78
CA VAL A 442 -1.90 14.77 -23.73
C VAL A 442 -0.79 13.83 -24.15
N VAL A 443 0.21 13.68 -23.29
CA VAL A 443 1.26 12.67 -23.47
C VAL A 443 0.97 11.48 -22.56
N ARG A 444 1.23 10.26 -23.04
CA ARG A 444 1.07 9.02 -22.26
C ARG A 444 2.33 8.15 -22.36
N TRP A 445 2.68 7.47 -21.28
CA TRP A 445 3.90 6.67 -21.17
C TRP A 445 3.74 5.54 -20.15
N ASP A 446 4.70 4.60 -20.13
CA ASP A 446 4.71 3.45 -19.22
C ASP A 446 5.60 3.68 -17.99
N VAL A 447 5.73 2.65 -17.16
CA VAL A 447 6.55 2.66 -15.95
C VAL A 447 8.01 2.36 -16.25
N ALA A 448 8.92 3.08 -15.59
CA ALA A 448 10.31 2.71 -15.39
C ALA A 448 10.57 2.41 -13.91
N ILE A 449 11.59 1.60 -13.64
CA ILE A 449 11.93 1.03 -12.34
C ILE A 449 13.36 1.41 -11.98
N ASP A 450 13.54 1.75 -10.71
CA ASP A 450 14.82 2.13 -10.15
C ASP A 450 14.80 2.01 -8.61
N PRO A 451 15.88 1.55 -7.94
CA PRO A 451 15.94 1.43 -6.49
C PRO A 451 15.88 2.77 -5.74
N SER A 452 16.27 3.87 -6.38
CA SER A 452 16.14 5.23 -5.83
C SER A 452 14.80 5.87 -6.17
N GLY A 453 13.89 5.16 -6.84
CA GLY A 453 12.62 5.68 -7.32
C GLY A 453 12.77 6.55 -8.57
N VAL A 454 11.66 6.80 -9.28
CA VAL A 454 11.67 7.38 -10.63
C VAL A 454 10.85 8.65 -10.75
N TYR A 455 11.36 9.63 -11.48
CA TYR A 455 10.60 10.74 -12.06
C TYR A 455 10.79 10.81 -13.58
N TYR A 456 9.90 11.53 -14.25
CA TYR A 456 9.89 11.61 -15.71
C TYR A 456 10.02 13.06 -16.17
N THR A 457 10.84 13.29 -17.18
CA THR A 457 11.00 14.59 -17.83
C THR A 457 10.51 14.50 -19.27
N LEU A 458 9.60 15.40 -19.64
CA LEU A 458 9.20 15.63 -21.01
C LEU A 458 10.12 16.67 -21.65
N TYR A 459 10.69 16.31 -22.79
CA TYR A 459 11.41 17.21 -23.69
C TYR A 459 10.57 17.46 -24.92
N TYR A 460 10.45 18.72 -25.34
CA TYR A 460 9.69 19.08 -26.52
C TYR A 460 10.23 20.31 -27.26
N GLN A 461 10.06 20.32 -28.58
CA GLN A 461 10.49 21.40 -29.46
C GLN A 461 9.74 21.36 -30.81
N LYS A 462 9.82 22.44 -31.58
CA LYS A 462 9.16 22.55 -32.90
C LYS A 462 9.96 21.92 -34.05
N GLU A 463 11.25 21.66 -33.83
CA GLU A 463 12.14 21.03 -34.80
C GLU A 463 12.42 19.57 -34.43
N PRO A 464 12.70 18.66 -35.38
CA PRO A 464 13.13 17.31 -35.06
C PRO A 464 14.36 17.26 -34.14
N PHE A 465 14.41 16.30 -33.23
CA PHE A 465 15.56 16.09 -32.35
C PHE A 465 16.79 15.57 -33.13
N ASP A 466 17.96 16.15 -32.85
CA ASP A 466 19.26 15.64 -33.30
C ASP A 466 20.04 15.09 -32.09
N PHE A 467 19.79 13.83 -31.75
CA PHE A 467 20.44 13.15 -30.61
C PHE A 467 21.96 12.97 -30.77
N ALA A 468 22.52 13.23 -31.95
CA ALA A 468 23.97 13.18 -32.15
C ALA A 468 24.60 14.54 -31.79
N ALA A 469 23.93 15.64 -32.11
CA ALA A 469 24.36 16.99 -31.76
C ALA A 469 24.01 17.38 -30.32
N ASP A 470 22.85 16.93 -29.82
CA ASP A 470 22.32 17.23 -28.49
C ASP A 470 21.82 15.93 -27.82
N PRO A 471 22.73 15.05 -27.35
CA PRO A 471 22.35 13.79 -26.72
C PRO A 471 21.58 13.95 -25.40
N ASP A 472 21.78 15.08 -24.73
CA ASP A 472 21.20 15.40 -23.41
C ASP A 472 19.98 16.32 -23.49
N LEU A 473 19.57 16.70 -24.71
CA LEU A 473 18.36 17.49 -24.99
C LEU A 473 18.39 18.87 -24.32
N GLU A 474 19.58 19.46 -24.14
CA GLU A 474 19.79 20.75 -23.48
C GLU A 474 19.12 21.91 -24.23
N CYS A 475 18.90 21.76 -25.54
CA CYS A 475 18.30 22.80 -26.36
C CYS A 475 16.76 22.74 -26.39
N ALA A 476 16.16 21.65 -25.93
CA ALA A 476 14.71 21.45 -25.93
C ALA A 476 14.03 22.12 -24.72
N ALA A 477 12.75 22.46 -24.86
CA ALA A 477 11.96 22.82 -23.69
C ALA A 477 11.74 21.58 -22.82
N GLN A 478 11.79 21.73 -21.51
CA GLN A 478 11.67 20.63 -20.56
C GLN A 478 10.56 20.86 -19.52
N MET A 479 9.92 19.77 -19.09
CA MET A 479 8.90 19.77 -18.05
C MET A 479 8.97 18.47 -17.25
N VAL A 480 9.10 18.57 -15.92
CA VAL A 480 8.94 17.41 -15.04
C VAL A 480 7.46 17.01 -15.04
N LEU A 481 7.19 15.73 -15.30
CA LEU A 481 5.86 15.18 -15.36
C LEU A 481 5.38 14.73 -13.97
N ALA A 482 4.10 14.93 -13.71
CA ALA A 482 3.35 14.43 -12.58
C ALA A 482 2.40 13.31 -13.09
N PRO A 483 2.72 12.02 -12.88
CA PRO A 483 1.97 10.93 -13.49
C PRO A 483 0.51 10.86 -13.03
N GLN A 484 -0.43 11.17 -13.93
CA GLN A 484 -1.87 10.98 -13.71
C GLN A 484 -2.32 9.63 -14.27
N GLN A 485 -3.50 9.14 -13.89
CA GLN A 485 -4.02 7.89 -14.42
C GLN A 485 -4.29 8.02 -15.91
N GLY A 486 -3.63 7.18 -16.71
CA GLY A 486 -3.84 7.12 -18.14
C GLY A 486 -5.27 6.69 -18.48
N GLU A 487 -5.82 7.33 -19.51
CA GLU A 487 -7.12 6.97 -20.05
C GLU A 487 -7.14 5.49 -20.47
N GLY A 488 -8.21 4.78 -20.10
CA GLY A 488 -8.37 3.36 -20.41
C GLY A 488 -7.66 2.40 -19.43
N TYR A 489 -6.64 2.83 -18.70
CA TYR A 489 -5.83 1.96 -17.82
C TYR A 489 -6.67 1.17 -16.80
N ARG A 490 -7.66 1.83 -16.18
CA ARG A 490 -8.58 1.18 -15.22
C ARG A 490 -9.44 0.05 -15.80
N TYR A 491 -9.56 -0.02 -17.12
CA TYR A 491 -10.34 -1.05 -17.82
C TYR A 491 -9.46 -2.12 -18.47
N GLY A 492 -8.14 -2.05 -18.24
CA GLY A 492 -7.15 -2.94 -18.81
C GLY A 492 -5.86 -2.19 -19.15
N ALA A 493 -4.71 -2.84 -18.92
CA ALA A 493 -3.46 -2.47 -19.57
C ALA A 493 -3.26 -3.32 -20.83
N GLY A 494 -4.04 -3.03 -21.87
CA GLY A 494 -3.77 -3.52 -23.22
C GLY A 494 -2.52 -2.84 -23.82
N PRO A 495 -2.03 -3.34 -24.97
CA PRO A 495 -0.82 -2.81 -25.61
C PRO A 495 -0.92 -1.33 -26.02
N ASP A 496 -2.14 -0.82 -26.21
CA ASP A 496 -2.42 0.58 -26.60
C ASP A 496 -2.86 1.47 -25.42
N THR A 497 -2.77 0.96 -24.19
CA THR A 497 -3.13 1.71 -22.97
C THR A 497 -1.91 1.91 -22.08
N TRP A 498 -1.92 3.00 -21.33
CA TRP A 498 -0.75 3.50 -20.59
C TRP A 498 -1.13 3.78 -19.14
N PRO A 499 -0.31 3.43 -18.15
CA PRO A 499 -0.61 3.70 -16.74
C PRO A 499 -0.59 5.19 -16.43
N TYR A 500 0.19 5.96 -17.19
CA TYR A 500 0.45 7.37 -16.99
C TYR A 500 -0.01 8.24 -18.14
N GLN A 501 -0.50 9.43 -17.78
CA GLN A 501 -0.72 10.53 -18.71
C GLN A 501 -0.49 11.88 -18.04
N GLN A 502 -0.32 12.91 -18.86
CA GLN A 502 -0.40 14.31 -18.44
C GLN A 502 -0.74 15.22 -19.61
N THR A 503 -1.51 16.28 -19.34
CA THR A 503 -1.75 17.36 -20.30
C THR A 503 -0.61 18.37 -20.27
N VAL A 504 -0.08 18.68 -21.44
CA VAL A 504 0.91 19.71 -21.72
C VAL A 504 0.19 20.90 -22.35
N GLU A 505 0.10 22.00 -21.61
CA GLU A 505 -0.64 23.19 -22.01
C GLU A 505 0.28 24.30 -22.55
N GLY A 506 -0.30 25.33 -23.14
CA GLY A 506 0.43 26.51 -23.61
C GLY A 506 1.20 26.30 -24.90
N LEU A 507 0.86 25.26 -25.67
CA LEU A 507 1.44 24.99 -26.97
C LEU A 507 0.68 25.75 -28.07
N GLU A 508 1.41 26.22 -29.09
CA GLU A 508 0.81 26.96 -30.19
C GLU A 508 -0.05 26.06 -31.08
N ALA A 509 -1.31 26.44 -31.29
CA ALA A 509 -2.24 25.69 -32.13
C ALA A 509 -1.78 25.63 -33.59
N GLY A 510 -1.88 24.44 -34.19
CA GLY A 510 -1.51 24.20 -35.59
C GLY A 510 -0.01 24.01 -35.85
N GLU A 511 0.84 24.23 -34.85
CA GLU A 511 2.28 23.95 -34.94
C GLU A 511 2.58 22.48 -34.62
N THR A 512 3.55 21.88 -35.32
CA THR A 512 4.03 20.53 -35.01
C THR A 512 5.07 20.60 -33.90
N TYR A 513 4.85 19.80 -32.86
CA TYR A 513 5.82 19.59 -31.79
C TYR A 513 6.31 18.14 -31.81
N TYR A 514 7.59 17.97 -31.47
CA TYR A 514 8.25 16.68 -31.26
C TYR A 514 8.40 16.48 -29.75
N PHE A 515 8.10 15.29 -29.26
CA PHE A 515 8.09 14.96 -27.83
C PHE A 515 8.98 13.76 -27.55
N VAL A 516 9.76 13.81 -26.48
CA VAL A 516 10.49 12.70 -25.86
C VAL A 516 10.19 12.70 -24.36
N ILE A 517 9.98 11.52 -23.78
CA ILE A 517 9.95 11.37 -22.32
C ILE A 517 11.17 10.56 -21.91
N ARG A 518 11.90 11.03 -20.90
CA ARG A 518 12.98 10.28 -20.26
C ARG A 518 12.70 10.05 -18.78
N ALA A 519 13.15 8.91 -18.28
CA ALA A 519 13.11 8.57 -16.86
C ALA A 519 14.44 8.93 -16.17
N SER A 520 14.33 9.41 -14.94
CA SER A 520 15.46 9.74 -14.08
C SER A 520 15.23 9.25 -12.66
N ASP A 521 16.30 8.91 -11.95
CA ASP A 521 16.21 8.44 -10.57
C ASP A 521 16.29 9.55 -9.52
N TYR A 522 15.92 9.28 -8.26
CA TYR A 522 16.17 10.20 -7.13
C TYR A 522 17.54 10.03 -6.46
N SER A 523 18.49 9.33 -7.09
CA SER A 523 19.86 9.22 -6.58
C SER A 523 20.53 10.60 -6.47
N THR A 524 21.72 10.64 -5.87
CA THR A 524 22.50 11.89 -5.77
C THR A 524 22.89 12.43 -7.15
N GLU A 525 23.24 11.55 -8.09
CA GLU A 525 23.68 11.91 -9.44
C GLU A 525 22.52 12.13 -10.42
N ARG A 526 21.29 11.74 -10.05
CA ARG A 526 20.08 11.91 -10.86
C ARG A 526 20.25 11.29 -12.25
N ASN A 527 20.62 10.01 -12.30
CA ASN A 527 20.95 9.38 -13.57
C ASN A 527 19.70 9.35 -14.46
N GLU A 528 19.88 9.75 -15.73
CA GLU A 528 18.82 9.79 -16.73
C GLU A 528 19.11 8.76 -17.82
N GLU A 529 18.12 7.93 -18.16
CA GLU A 529 18.23 7.04 -19.31
C GLU A 529 18.12 7.80 -20.64
N LYS A 530 18.74 7.27 -21.70
CA LYS A 530 18.95 8.01 -22.96
C LYS A 530 18.14 7.46 -24.14
N ASN A 531 16.90 7.01 -23.91
CA ASN A 531 16.01 6.61 -24.99
C ASN A 531 15.81 7.74 -26.02
N ARG A 532 15.37 7.34 -27.21
CA ARG A 532 15.19 8.21 -28.39
C ARG A 532 13.80 8.05 -29.00
N ALA A 533 12.82 7.60 -28.21
CA ALA A 533 11.44 7.49 -28.67
C ALA A 533 10.87 8.89 -28.89
N VAL A 534 10.50 9.19 -30.14
CA VAL A 534 9.94 10.48 -30.52
C VAL A 534 8.55 10.26 -31.10
N LEU A 535 7.57 10.99 -30.56
CA LEU A 535 6.27 11.15 -31.18
C LEU A 535 6.02 12.63 -31.52
N THR A 536 5.09 12.86 -32.44
CA THR A 536 4.71 14.21 -32.86
C THR A 536 3.26 14.49 -32.51
N GLY A 537 2.95 15.76 -32.22
CA GLY A 537 1.60 16.22 -31.95
C GLY A 537 1.38 17.63 -32.47
N VAL A 538 0.13 17.93 -32.84
CA VAL A 538 -0.29 19.25 -33.30
C VAL A 538 -1.43 19.73 -32.39
N PRO A 539 -1.22 20.73 -31.52
CA PRO A 539 -2.25 21.24 -30.63
C PRO A 539 -3.46 21.78 -31.39
N LEU A 540 -4.66 21.59 -30.83
CA LEU A 540 -5.91 22.10 -31.40
C LEU A 540 -6.10 23.57 -31.03
N GLY A 541 -6.72 24.33 -31.94
CA GLY A 541 -7.08 25.75 -31.74
C GLY A 541 -8.37 25.99 -31.00
#